data_AF-A0A7S2GBS7-F1
#
_entry.id   AF-A0A7S2GBS7-F1
#
_cell.length_a   1.000
_cell.length_b   1.000
_cell.length_c   1.000
_cell.angle_alpha   90.00
_cell.angle_beta   90.00
_cell.angle_gamma   90.00
#
_symmetry.space_group_name_H-M   'P 1'
#
loop_
_entity.id
_entity.type
_entity.pdbx_description
1 polymer ?
#
loop_
_entity_poly.entity_id
_entity_poly.type
_entity_poly.pdbx_seq_one_letter_code
_entity_poly.pdbx_strand_id
1 'polypeptide(L)'
;EAISCAEGSVADFSLPAEALTFEPPCEAVVTHFADGDKERKIHCNTELQELELAKLALLRLEAKAEDLSFYPCVTAMATRFLSCARMDAKKALRMMQATQEWRRQYFGAGPVSDTQVAQDLRYGIVYFSGRDQALR
;
A
#
# COMPACT_ATOMS: atom_id res chain seq x y z
N GLU A 1 -21.86 -21.24 -0.59
CA GLU A 1 -21.26 -22.54 -0.24
C GLU A 1 -20.13 -22.31 0.75
N ALA A 2 -20.02 -23.13 1.79
CA ALA A 2 -18.90 -23.05 2.73
C ALA A 2 -17.73 -23.88 2.19
N ILE A 3 -16.54 -23.28 2.11
CA ILE A 3 -15.30 -23.97 1.74
C ILE A 3 -14.89 -24.88 2.90
N SER A 4 -14.64 -26.17 2.65
CA SER A 4 -14.14 -27.13 3.66
C SER A 4 -12.77 -27.69 3.28
N CYS A 5 -11.93 -27.96 4.28
CA CYS A 5 -10.56 -28.47 4.13
C CYS A 5 -10.29 -29.51 5.23
N ALA A 6 -9.53 -30.57 4.92
CA ALA A 6 -9.08 -31.52 5.93
C ALA A 6 -8.01 -30.88 6.82
N GLU A 7 -8.01 -31.19 8.12
CA GLU A 7 -7.10 -30.58 9.09
C GLU A 7 -5.63 -30.77 8.71
N GLY A 8 -5.24 -31.96 8.23
CA GLY A 8 -3.87 -32.24 7.75
C GLY A 8 -3.48 -31.56 6.43
N SER A 9 -4.40 -30.84 5.78
CA SER A 9 -4.13 -30.05 4.58
C SER A 9 -3.91 -28.56 4.89
N VAL A 10 -4.02 -28.16 6.16
CA VAL A 10 -3.66 -26.82 6.63
C VAL A 10 -2.18 -26.84 6.98
N ALA A 11 -1.39 -25.95 6.37
CA ALA A 11 0.03 -25.84 6.67
C ALA A 11 0.22 -25.19 8.06
N ASP A 12 1.30 -25.56 8.78
CA ASP A 12 1.60 -25.02 10.11
C ASP A 12 1.68 -23.48 10.16
N PHE A 13 2.00 -22.85 9.02
CA PHE A 13 2.09 -21.40 8.86
C PHE A 13 0.98 -20.80 7.98
N SER A 14 -0.13 -21.52 7.81
CA SER A 14 -1.31 -21.00 7.13
C SER A 14 -1.82 -19.74 7.83
N LEU A 15 -2.37 -18.82 7.04
CA LEU A 15 -3.05 -17.63 7.55
C LEU A 15 -4.23 -18.10 8.43
N PRO A 16 -4.34 -17.64 9.68
CA PRO A 16 -5.42 -18.09 10.53
C PRO A 16 -6.74 -17.45 10.07
N ALA A 17 -7.85 -18.12 10.30
CA ALA A 17 -9.15 -17.73 9.75
C ALA A 17 -9.56 -16.31 10.21
N GLU A 18 -9.21 -15.92 11.44
CA GLU A 18 -9.48 -14.59 11.97
C GLU A 18 -8.87 -13.46 11.15
N ALA A 19 -7.74 -13.69 10.45
CA ALA A 19 -7.12 -12.66 9.62
C ALA A 19 -7.91 -12.39 8.32
N LEU A 20 -8.75 -13.33 7.88
CA LEU A 20 -9.64 -13.14 6.73
C LEU A 20 -10.91 -12.37 7.09
N THR A 21 -11.32 -12.43 8.37
CA THR A 21 -12.51 -11.75 8.89
C THR A 21 -12.17 -10.55 9.77
N PHE A 22 -10.89 -10.17 9.87
CA PHE A 22 -10.45 -9.09 10.74
C PHE A 22 -10.85 -7.74 10.14
N GLU A 23 -11.63 -6.98 10.91
CA GLU A 23 -11.93 -5.58 10.62
C GLU A 23 -11.07 -4.70 11.54
N PRO A 24 -10.10 -3.94 11.00
CA PRO A 24 -9.27 -3.08 11.83
C PRO A 24 -10.12 -1.96 12.45
N PRO A 25 -9.92 -1.63 13.73
CA PRO A 25 -10.62 -0.51 14.32
C PRO A 25 -10.13 0.81 13.69
N CYS A 26 -10.95 1.86 13.77
CA CYS A 26 -10.72 3.12 13.05
C CYS A 26 -9.34 3.73 13.34
N GLU A 27 -8.89 3.67 14.59
CA GLU A 27 -7.59 4.16 15.05
C GLU A 27 -6.38 3.37 14.51
N ALA A 28 -6.58 2.11 14.13
CA ALA A 28 -5.57 1.31 13.45
C ALA A 28 -5.47 1.69 11.96
N VAL A 29 -6.59 2.16 11.38
CA VAL A 29 -6.67 2.63 10.00
C VAL A 29 -6.13 4.05 9.85
N VAL A 30 -6.52 4.97 10.75
CA VAL A 30 -6.13 6.38 10.74
C VAL A 30 -5.69 6.82 12.12
N THR A 31 -4.48 7.38 12.20
CA THR A 31 -3.99 8.04 13.42
C THR A 31 -4.42 9.49 13.43
N HIS A 32 -4.95 9.94 14.57
CA HIS A 32 -5.33 11.33 14.81
C HIS A 32 -4.30 11.93 15.77
N PHE A 33 -3.67 13.02 15.37
CA PHE A 33 -2.69 13.73 16.17
C PHE A 33 -3.37 14.80 17.04
N ALA A 34 -2.67 15.25 18.09
CA ALA A 34 -3.21 16.20 19.06
C ALA A 34 -3.50 17.59 18.48
N ASP A 35 -2.83 17.95 17.38
CA ASP A 35 -3.03 19.19 16.61
C ASP A 35 -4.19 19.11 15.62
N GLY A 36 -4.86 17.95 15.52
CA GLY A 36 -5.96 17.69 14.60
C GLY A 36 -5.53 17.14 13.25
N ASP A 37 -4.22 17.00 12.99
CA ASP A 37 -3.73 16.32 11.79
C ASP A 37 -4.12 14.83 11.83
N LYS A 38 -4.19 14.23 10.64
CA LYS A 38 -4.53 12.82 10.48
C LYS A 38 -3.60 12.14 9.50
N GLU A 39 -3.24 10.90 9.78
CA GLU A 39 -2.45 10.05 8.89
C GLU A 39 -3.13 8.68 8.73
N ARG A 40 -3.46 8.33 7.49
CA ARG A 40 -3.93 6.98 7.17
C ARG A 40 -2.73 6.02 7.20
N LYS A 41 -2.87 4.91 7.90
CA LYS A 41 -1.88 3.84 8.02
C LYS A 41 -2.19 2.66 7.11
N ILE A 42 -3.47 2.30 6.99
CA ILE A 42 -3.92 1.17 6.15
C ILE A 42 -4.58 1.73 4.89
N HIS A 43 -4.05 1.40 3.72
CA HIS A 43 -4.51 1.92 2.42
C HIS A 43 -5.17 0.85 1.54
N CYS A 44 -5.22 -0.38 2.00
CA CYS A 44 -5.72 -1.54 1.26
C CYS A 44 -6.82 -2.22 2.09
N ASN A 45 -7.82 -2.79 1.42
CA ASN A 45 -8.89 -3.59 2.04
C ASN A 45 -9.66 -2.88 3.17
N THR A 46 -9.71 -1.55 3.15
CA THR A 46 -10.52 -0.72 4.04
C THR A 46 -11.18 0.38 3.22
N GLU A 47 -12.39 0.76 3.59
CA GLU A 47 -13.10 1.83 2.89
C GLU A 47 -12.36 3.18 2.98
N LEU A 48 -12.50 3.97 1.92
CA LEU A 48 -11.97 5.31 1.84
C LEU A 48 -13.00 6.31 2.36
N GLN A 49 -12.54 7.31 3.09
CA GLN A 49 -13.39 8.40 3.56
C GLN A 49 -13.79 9.32 2.40
N GLU A 50 -14.88 10.06 2.56
CA GLU A 50 -15.42 10.96 1.53
C GLU A 50 -14.38 11.96 1.01
N LEU A 51 -13.58 12.54 1.92
CA LEU A 51 -12.51 13.46 1.54
C LEU A 51 -11.46 12.76 0.65
N GLU A 52 -11.11 11.52 0.95
CA GLU A 52 -10.13 10.75 0.20
C GLU A 52 -10.65 10.42 -1.21
N LEU A 53 -11.93 10.02 -1.30
CA LEU A 53 -12.61 9.80 -2.58
C LEU A 53 -12.65 11.07 -3.43
N ALA A 54 -13.01 12.21 -2.83
CA ALA A 54 -13.04 13.50 -3.51
C ALA A 54 -11.65 13.91 -4.00
N LYS A 55 -10.60 13.71 -3.19
CA LYS A 55 -9.22 14.03 -3.56
C LYS A 55 -8.64 13.08 -4.61
N LEU A 56 -9.01 11.80 -4.59
CA LEU A 56 -8.69 10.87 -5.68
C LEU A 56 -9.36 11.27 -6.99
N ALA A 57 -10.63 11.70 -6.93
CA ALA A 57 -11.32 12.21 -8.11
C ALA A 57 -10.60 13.44 -8.70
N LEU A 58 -10.20 14.38 -7.84
CA LEU A 58 -9.41 15.55 -8.26
C LEU A 58 -8.07 15.13 -8.85
N LEU A 59 -7.34 14.22 -8.21
CA LEU A 59 -6.06 13.69 -8.71
C LEU A 59 -6.20 13.06 -10.09
N ARG A 60 -7.28 12.32 -10.35
CA ARG A 60 -7.59 11.76 -11.68
C ARG A 60 -7.86 12.84 -12.72
N LEU A 61 -8.57 13.90 -12.34
CA LEU A 61 -8.83 15.04 -13.24
C LEU A 61 -7.54 15.78 -13.60
N GLU A 62 -6.68 16.05 -12.61
CA GLU A 62 -5.37 16.69 -12.83
C GLU A 62 -4.48 15.81 -13.72
N ALA A 63 -4.41 14.50 -13.46
CA ALA A 63 -3.66 13.56 -14.31
C ALA A 63 -4.18 13.56 -15.75
N LYS A 64 -5.50 13.60 -15.95
CA LYS A 64 -6.12 13.66 -17.28
C LYS A 64 -5.86 14.99 -17.97
N ALA A 65 -5.88 16.10 -17.23
CA ALA A 65 -5.59 17.43 -17.78
C ALA A 65 -4.15 17.55 -18.29
N GLU A 66 -3.22 16.83 -17.68
CA GLU A 66 -1.81 16.75 -18.09
C GLU A 66 -1.51 15.58 -19.07
N ASP A 67 -2.53 14.85 -19.54
CA ASP A 67 -2.42 13.67 -20.40
C ASP A 67 -1.46 12.59 -19.87
N LEU A 68 -1.53 12.33 -18.57
CA LEU A 68 -0.64 11.39 -17.87
C LEU A 68 -1.26 10.01 -17.75
N SER A 69 -0.42 8.99 -17.92
CA SER A 69 -0.74 7.59 -17.63
C SER A 69 0.27 7.00 -16.64
N PHE A 70 -0.24 6.16 -15.73
CA PHE A 70 0.55 5.58 -14.65
C PHE A 70 0.54 4.06 -14.67
N TYR A 71 1.66 3.44 -14.27
CA TYR A 71 1.74 2.00 -14.05
C TYR A 71 0.70 1.58 -12.99
N PRO A 72 0.11 0.36 -13.11
CA PRO A 72 -0.86 -0.13 -12.14
C PRO A 72 -0.36 -0.08 -10.69
N CYS A 73 0.91 -0.40 -10.46
CA CYS A 73 1.52 -0.36 -9.13
C CYS A 73 1.60 1.06 -8.55
N VAL A 74 1.78 2.09 -9.38
CA VAL A 74 1.80 3.50 -8.94
C VAL A 74 0.37 3.97 -8.66
N THR A 75 -0.58 3.61 -9.53
CA THR A 75 -2.01 3.93 -9.35
C THR A 75 -2.58 3.31 -8.08
N ALA A 76 -2.22 2.06 -7.76
CA ALA A 76 -2.64 1.39 -6.52
C ALA A 76 -2.09 2.07 -5.24
N MET A 77 -1.07 2.92 -5.36
CA MET A 77 -0.50 3.71 -4.26
C MET A 77 -1.04 5.15 -4.19
N ALA A 78 -1.99 5.55 -5.02
CA ALA A 78 -2.48 6.94 -5.13
C ALA A 78 -2.86 7.57 -3.77
N THR A 79 -3.54 6.82 -2.89
CA THR A 79 -3.93 7.31 -1.55
C THR A 79 -2.74 7.53 -0.63
N ARG A 80 -1.64 6.77 -0.80
CA ARG A 80 -0.39 6.99 -0.05
C ARG A 80 0.25 8.32 -0.45
N PHE A 81 0.31 8.60 -1.76
CA PHE A 81 0.81 9.88 -2.26
C PHE A 81 -0.03 11.06 -1.79
N LEU A 82 -1.36 10.94 -1.79
CA LEU A 82 -2.26 11.95 -1.23
C LEU A 82 -2.00 12.18 0.25
N SER A 83 -1.87 11.11 1.05
CA SER A 83 -1.56 11.23 2.48
C SER A 83 -0.23 11.96 2.71
N CYS A 84 0.85 11.55 2.04
CA CYS A 84 2.16 12.24 2.13
C CYS A 84 2.12 13.70 1.64
N ALA A 85 1.24 14.00 0.68
CA ALA A 85 1.04 15.35 0.16
C ALA A 85 0.06 16.18 0.98
N ARG A 86 -0.41 15.71 2.15
CA ARG A 86 -1.46 16.37 2.95
C ARG A 86 -2.72 16.70 2.11
N MET A 87 -3.14 15.74 1.31
CA MET A 87 -4.33 15.83 0.45
C MET A 87 -4.27 16.91 -0.65
N ASP A 88 -3.06 17.37 -0.99
CA ASP A 88 -2.79 18.19 -2.17
C ASP A 88 -2.63 17.30 -3.40
N ALA A 89 -3.60 17.38 -4.32
CA ALA A 89 -3.64 16.55 -5.52
C ALA A 89 -2.49 16.86 -6.50
N LYS A 90 -2.09 18.14 -6.66
CA LYS A 90 -1.02 18.52 -7.58
C LYS A 90 0.34 18.06 -7.07
N LYS A 91 0.57 18.22 -5.77
CA LYS A 91 1.79 17.71 -5.12
C LYS A 91 1.83 16.18 -5.19
N ALA A 92 0.71 15.50 -4.92
CA ALA A 92 0.63 14.04 -5.06
C ALA A 92 0.91 13.57 -6.49
N LEU A 93 0.38 14.28 -7.51
CA LEU A 93 0.61 13.95 -8.91
C LEU A 93 2.10 14.02 -9.29
N ARG A 94 2.79 15.07 -8.86
CA ARG A 94 4.25 15.21 -9.05
C ARG A 94 5.02 14.07 -8.37
N MET A 95 4.60 13.66 -7.17
CA MET A 95 5.21 12.52 -6.47
C MET A 95 4.99 11.20 -7.20
N MET A 96 3.80 11.00 -7.78
CA MET A 96 3.49 9.82 -8.62
C MET A 96 4.37 9.80 -9.87
N GLN A 97 4.52 10.92 -10.57
CA GLN A 97 5.40 11.04 -11.74
C GLN A 97 6.85 10.71 -11.38
N ALA A 98 7.38 11.31 -10.31
CA ALA A 98 8.74 11.05 -9.85
C ALA A 98 8.95 9.57 -9.48
N THR A 99 7.97 8.94 -8.82
CA THR A 99 8.05 7.53 -8.46
C THR A 99 8.00 6.62 -9.69
N GLN A 100 7.14 6.92 -10.65
CA GLN A 100 7.07 6.19 -11.90
C GLN A 100 8.38 6.30 -12.67
N GLU A 101 8.93 7.51 -12.78
CA GLU A 101 10.18 7.76 -13.48
C GLU A 101 11.34 7.01 -12.82
N TRP A 102 11.43 7.06 -11.49
CA TRP A 102 12.41 6.28 -10.74
C TRP A 102 12.25 4.78 -11.01
N ARG A 103 11.02 4.23 -10.99
CA ARG A 103 10.78 2.81 -11.29
C ARG A 103 11.20 2.46 -12.72
N ARG A 104 10.88 3.32 -13.69
CA ARG A 104 11.24 3.13 -15.10
C ARG A 104 12.76 3.11 -15.29
N GLN A 105 13.48 4.00 -14.62
CA GLN A 105 14.94 4.06 -14.67
C GLN A 105 15.58 2.87 -13.96
N TYR A 106 15.17 2.60 -12.72
CA TYR A 106 15.80 1.59 -11.87
C TYR A 106 15.51 0.16 -12.33
N PHE A 107 14.28 -0.13 -12.73
CA PHE A 107 13.86 -1.46 -13.23
C PHE A 107 13.85 -1.55 -14.76
N GLY A 108 14.39 -0.55 -15.47
CA GLY A 108 14.37 -0.50 -16.93
C GLY A 108 15.16 -1.63 -17.61
N ALA A 109 16.17 -2.17 -16.92
CA ALA A 109 16.96 -3.32 -17.37
C ALA A 109 16.26 -4.67 -17.15
N GLY A 110 15.13 -4.69 -16.43
CA GLY A 110 14.41 -5.90 -16.05
C GLY A 110 14.07 -5.94 -14.56
N PRO A 111 13.25 -6.92 -14.14
CA PRO A 111 12.92 -7.12 -12.73
C PRO A 111 14.15 -7.54 -11.92
N VAL A 112 14.11 -7.27 -10.61
CA VAL A 112 15.10 -7.82 -9.69
C VAL A 112 14.85 -9.32 -9.51
N SER A 113 15.89 -10.13 -9.66
CA SER A 113 15.84 -11.58 -9.42
C SER A 113 16.44 -11.96 -8.07
N ASP A 114 16.00 -13.09 -7.53
CA ASP A 114 16.50 -13.63 -6.26
C ASP A 114 18.03 -13.75 -6.24
N THR A 115 18.62 -14.13 -7.37
CA THR A 115 20.08 -14.26 -7.52
C THR A 115 20.82 -12.93 -7.36
N GLN A 116 20.21 -11.80 -7.73
CA GLN A 116 20.84 -10.48 -7.62
C GLN A 116 20.93 -10.01 -6.17
N VAL A 117 19.99 -10.43 -5.32
CA VAL A 117 19.91 -10.00 -3.91
C VAL A 117 20.37 -11.07 -2.92
N ALA A 118 20.64 -12.30 -3.38
CA ALA A 118 20.98 -13.43 -2.53
C ALA A 118 22.17 -13.16 -1.60
N GLN A 119 23.18 -12.43 -2.09
CA GLN A 119 24.36 -12.10 -1.30
C GLN A 119 24.07 -11.04 -0.25
N ASP A 120 23.27 -10.02 -0.58
CA ASP A 120 22.88 -8.97 0.37
C ASP A 120 22.02 -9.54 1.51
N LEU A 121 21.11 -10.46 1.17
CA LEU A 121 20.23 -11.12 2.14
C LEU A 121 20.98 -12.05 3.10
N ARG A 122 22.16 -12.56 2.74
CA ARG A 122 22.95 -13.46 3.61
C ARG A 122 23.50 -12.79 4.87
N TYR A 123 23.75 -11.49 4.82
CA TYR A 123 24.38 -10.76 5.94
C TYR A 123 23.36 -10.14 6.90
N GLY A 124 22.06 -10.33 6.64
CA GLY A 124 20.97 -9.95 7.54
C GLY A 124 20.78 -8.44 7.62
N ILE A 125 19.77 -7.92 6.92
CA ILE A 125 19.43 -6.48 6.92
C ILE A 125 18.16 -6.21 7.76
N VAL A 126 17.75 -7.17 8.61
CA VAL A 126 16.53 -7.23 9.46
C VAL A 126 15.39 -8.05 8.83
N TYR A 127 14.92 -9.05 9.58
CA TYR A 127 13.72 -9.82 9.27
C TYR A 127 12.61 -9.44 10.25
N PHE A 128 11.51 -8.91 9.74
CA PHE A 128 10.27 -8.78 10.50
C PHE A 128 9.44 -10.03 10.25
N SER A 129 9.15 -10.79 11.31
CA SER A 129 8.32 -11.99 11.26
C SER A 129 7.21 -11.91 12.30
N GLY A 130 6.05 -12.50 11.99
CA GLY A 130 4.87 -12.46 12.83
C GLY A 130 3.91 -11.35 12.41
N ARG A 131 2.85 -11.17 13.19
CA ARG A 131 1.85 -10.12 13.00
C ARG A 131 1.79 -9.24 14.23
N ASP A 132 1.48 -7.97 14.06
CA ASP A 132 1.22 -7.10 15.21
C ASP A 132 -0.18 -7.33 15.81
N GLN A 133 -0.53 -6.57 16.85
CA GLN A 133 -1.84 -6.70 17.52
C GLN A 133 -3.04 -6.34 16.62
N ALA A 134 -2.81 -5.69 15.48
CA ALA A 134 -3.82 -5.39 14.47
C ALA A 134 -3.74 -6.38 13.29
N LEU A 135 -3.12 -7.55 13.50
CA LEU A 135 -2.95 -8.62 12.51
C LEU A 135 -2.28 -8.15 11.20
N ARG A 136 -1.44 -7.09 11.26
CA ARG A 136 -0.64 -6.57 10.14
C ARG A 136 0.63 -7.37 9.92
#